data_AF-A0A7V3UK52-F1
#
_entry.id   AF-A0A7V3UK52-F1
#
_cell.length_a   1.000
_cell.length_b   1.000
_cell.length_c   1.000
_cell.angle_alpha   90.00
_cell.angle_beta   90.00
_cell.angle_gamma   90.00
#
_symmetry.space_group_name_H-M   'P 1'
#
loop_
_entity.id
_entity.type
_entity.pdbx_description
1 polymer ?
#
loop_
_entity_poly.entity_id
_entity_poly.type
_entity_poly.pdbx_seq_one_letter_code
_entity_poly.pdbx_strand_id
1 'polypeptide(L)'
;MVNLEVASQGVKQKLGQSYLFWKGLSILAVILSLFSLVLASSYKSAVSKNTLLLEALESKVLETEQKLAKAQQDTDKNMKVAFKALTDEIQSARSQVDQQAKILEGRVNQINALVQLQGVYGSIERAQAAILREGDYTTAADEVEKARNRLAKISEMTTGDQKANLQKLQQSLQELAVQLQNPTPSVTKVLGEIMDKLGDENNAPPAKSKTPASPGTEENPKPDASQKPEKS
;
A
#
# COMPACT_ATOMS: atom_id res chain seq x y z
N MET A 1 4.76 58.18 118.50
CA MET A 1 3.93 57.04 118.04
C MET A 1 3.23 57.41 116.73
N VAL A 2 3.90 57.31 115.56
CA VAL A 2 3.24 57.50 114.23
C VAL A 2 3.87 56.62 113.12
N ASN A 3 5.05 56.03 113.32
CA ASN A 3 5.82 55.43 112.20
C ASN A 3 5.62 53.92 111.92
N LEU A 4 4.72 53.20 112.63
CA LEU A 4 4.50 51.77 112.36
C LEU A 4 3.29 51.47 111.46
N GLU A 5 2.34 52.39 111.35
CA GLU A 5 1.07 52.14 110.66
C GLU A 5 1.20 52.35 109.13
N VAL A 6 2.05 53.29 108.71
CA VAL A 6 2.35 53.56 107.29
C VAL A 6 3.18 52.44 106.65
N ALA A 7 4.08 51.79 107.40
CA ALA A 7 4.89 50.67 106.91
C ALA A 7 4.07 49.39 106.66
N SER A 8 3.02 49.15 107.46
CA SER A 8 2.08 48.02 107.32
C SER A 8 1.24 48.10 106.04
N GLN A 9 0.81 49.30 105.65
CA GLN A 9 -0.02 49.50 104.45
C GLN A 9 0.79 49.34 103.15
N GLY A 10 2.05 49.79 103.10
CA GLY A 10 2.93 49.65 101.93
C GLY A 10 3.32 48.20 101.61
N VAL A 11 3.48 47.34 102.63
CA VAL A 11 3.78 45.91 102.46
C VAL A 11 2.57 45.16 101.91
N LYS A 12 1.35 45.44 102.41
CA LYS A 12 0.11 44.81 101.91
C LYS A 12 -0.20 45.17 100.46
N GLN A 13 0.08 46.40 100.01
CA GLN A 13 -0.07 46.79 98.60
C GLN A 13 0.92 46.07 97.67
N LYS A 14 2.19 45.93 98.06
CA LYS A 14 3.20 45.19 97.28
C LYS A 14 2.91 43.69 97.17
N LEU A 15 2.40 43.07 98.24
CA LEU A 15 1.95 41.67 98.23
C LEU A 15 0.70 41.47 97.36
N GLY A 16 -0.25 42.42 97.38
CA GLY A 16 -1.44 42.39 96.52
C GLY A 16 -1.13 42.50 95.02
N GLN A 17 -0.21 43.40 94.63
CA GLN A 17 0.25 43.51 93.24
C GLN A 17 1.04 42.28 92.78
N SER A 18 1.89 41.71 93.65
CA SER A 18 2.64 40.50 93.31
C SER A 18 1.70 39.31 93.05
N TYR A 19 0.66 39.14 93.86
CA TYR A 19 -0.34 38.08 93.67
C TYR A 19 -1.11 38.22 92.35
N LEU A 20 -1.48 39.45 91.98
CA LEU A 20 -2.12 39.73 90.69
C LEU A 20 -1.18 39.44 89.50
N PHE A 21 0.11 39.74 89.63
CA PHE A 21 1.12 39.42 88.62
C PHE A 21 1.30 37.90 88.44
N TRP A 22 1.42 37.14 89.53
CA TRP A 22 1.54 35.68 89.47
C TRP A 22 0.29 34.99 88.91
N LYS A 23 -0.92 35.51 89.22
CA LYS A 23 -2.16 35.05 88.58
C LYS A 23 -2.21 35.37 87.09
N GLY A 24 -1.79 36.58 86.69
CA GLY A 24 -1.71 36.96 85.28
C GLY A 24 -0.75 36.06 84.51
N LEU A 25 0.40 35.75 85.08
CA LEU A 25 1.40 34.87 84.48
C LEU A 25 0.91 33.42 84.37
N SER A 26 0.18 32.90 85.37
CA SER A 26 -0.37 31.54 85.30
C SER A 26 -1.47 31.42 84.25
N ILE A 27 -2.34 32.43 84.14
CA ILE A 27 -3.40 32.47 83.12
C ILE A 27 -2.77 32.55 81.72
N LEU A 28 -1.74 33.37 81.54
CA LEU A 28 -1.03 33.48 80.27
C LEU A 28 -0.37 32.15 79.86
N ALA A 29 0.26 31.44 80.81
CA ALA A 29 0.84 30.13 80.57
C ALA A 29 -0.20 29.08 80.16
N VAL A 30 -1.39 29.10 80.79
CA VAL A 30 -2.50 28.20 80.42
C VAL A 30 -3.03 28.52 79.02
N ILE A 31 -3.16 29.80 78.67
CA ILE A 31 -3.59 30.23 77.32
C ILE A 31 -2.58 29.78 76.26
N LEU A 32 -1.27 29.96 76.49
CA LEU A 32 -0.22 29.51 75.58
C LEU A 32 -0.21 27.99 75.41
N SER A 33 -0.44 27.24 76.49
CA SER A 33 -0.54 25.78 76.45
C SER A 33 -1.75 25.31 75.65
N LEU A 34 -2.93 25.89 75.89
CA LEU A 34 -4.16 25.59 75.15
C LEU A 34 -4.03 25.98 73.67
N PHE A 35 -3.42 27.13 73.37
CA PHE A 35 -3.18 27.57 72.01
C PHE A 35 -2.24 26.61 71.25
N SER A 36 -1.17 26.15 71.90
CA SER A 36 -0.25 25.16 71.33
C SER A 36 -0.94 23.82 71.06
N LEU A 37 -1.84 23.39 71.95
CA LEU A 37 -2.62 22.16 71.79
C LEU A 37 -3.61 22.26 70.62
N VAL A 38 -4.26 23.41 70.46
CA VAL A 38 -5.15 23.68 69.32
C VAL A 38 -4.35 23.69 68.01
N LEU A 39 -3.20 24.36 67.95
CA LEU A 39 -2.33 24.33 66.77
C LEU A 39 -1.88 22.92 66.41
N ALA A 40 -1.42 22.13 67.40
CA ALA A 40 -0.97 20.76 67.18
C ALA A 40 -2.11 19.85 66.66
N SER A 41 -3.31 20.01 67.20
CA SER A 41 -4.53 19.32 66.74
C SER A 41 -4.88 19.68 65.30
N SER A 42 -4.90 20.97 64.97
CA SER A 42 -5.20 21.46 63.62
C SER A 42 -4.14 21.01 62.60
N TYR A 43 -2.86 21.06 62.97
CA TYR A 43 -1.76 20.64 62.10
C TYR A 43 -1.83 19.13 61.82
N LYS A 44 -2.08 18.30 62.84
CA LYS A 44 -2.23 16.85 62.68
C LYS A 44 -3.42 16.48 61.80
N SER A 45 -4.54 17.21 61.92
CA SER A 45 -5.71 17.04 61.05
C SER A 45 -5.42 17.43 59.60
N ALA A 46 -4.73 18.55 59.37
CA ALA A 46 -4.36 19.01 58.03
C ALA A 46 -3.38 18.05 57.35
N VAL A 47 -2.36 17.56 58.09
CA VAL A 47 -1.41 16.57 57.59
C VAL A 47 -2.14 15.28 57.19
N SER A 48 -3.00 14.74 58.05
CA SER A 48 -3.78 13.53 57.75
C SER A 48 -4.64 13.64 56.48
N LYS A 49 -5.30 14.80 56.27
CA LYS A 49 -6.09 15.04 55.06
C LYS A 49 -5.22 15.12 53.81
N ASN A 50 -4.06 15.77 53.90
CA ASN A 50 -3.11 15.84 52.80
C ASN A 50 -2.52 14.46 52.46
N THR A 51 -2.23 13.62 53.45
CA THR A 51 -1.75 12.25 53.20
C THR A 51 -2.80 11.40 52.48
N LEU A 52 -4.07 11.46 52.89
CA LEU A 52 -5.17 10.76 52.20
C LEU A 52 -5.38 11.26 50.76
N LEU A 53 -5.26 12.57 50.54
CA LEU A 53 -5.33 13.15 49.19
C LEU A 53 -4.15 12.69 48.33
N LEU A 54 -2.95 12.58 48.92
CA LEU A 54 -1.75 12.10 48.23
C LEU A 54 -1.91 10.63 47.81
N GLU A 55 -2.35 9.75 48.73
CA GLU A 55 -2.61 8.34 48.43
C GLU A 55 -3.70 8.17 47.35
N ALA A 56 -4.76 8.98 47.40
CA ALA A 56 -5.82 8.95 46.38
C ALA A 56 -5.33 9.44 45.01
N LEU A 57 -4.44 10.44 44.98
CA LEU A 57 -3.80 10.93 43.75
C LEU A 57 -2.85 9.88 43.17
N GLU A 58 -1.99 9.27 43.99
CA GLU A 58 -1.08 8.20 43.56
C GLU A 58 -1.85 7.00 42.99
N SER A 59 -2.93 6.58 43.64
CA SER A 59 -3.80 5.50 43.14
C SER A 59 -4.41 5.84 41.78
N LYS A 60 -4.89 7.07 41.58
CA LYS A 60 -5.42 7.52 40.28
C LYS A 60 -4.35 7.59 39.20
N VAL A 61 -3.16 8.09 39.53
CA VAL A 61 -2.03 8.15 38.60
C VAL A 61 -1.69 6.73 38.13
N LEU A 62 -1.57 5.78 39.06
CA LEU A 62 -1.26 4.38 38.75
C LEU A 62 -2.35 3.74 37.87
N GLU A 63 -3.63 4.03 38.13
CA GLU A 63 -4.74 3.57 37.29
C GLU A 63 -4.67 4.16 35.87
N THR A 64 -4.36 5.46 35.74
CA THR A 64 -4.20 6.11 34.43
C THR A 64 -2.98 5.59 33.66
N GLU A 65 -1.86 5.32 34.33
CA GLU A 65 -0.67 4.75 33.71
C GLU A 65 -0.94 3.34 33.16
N GLN A 66 -1.67 2.50 33.92
CA GLN A 66 -2.07 1.18 33.45
C GLN A 66 -3.00 1.25 32.24
N LYS A 67 -3.99 2.17 32.26
CA LYS A 67 -4.89 2.39 31.11
C LYS A 67 -4.12 2.87 29.89
N LEU A 68 -3.17 3.78 30.07
CA LEU A 68 -2.32 4.28 28.99
C LEU A 68 -1.46 3.16 28.40
N ALA A 69 -0.80 2.36 29.25
CA ALA A 69 0.02 1.22 28.81
C ALA A 69 -0.82 0.19 28.01
N LYS A 70 -2.04 -0.10 28.47
CA LYS A 70 -2.96 -1.00 27.76
C LYS A 70 -3.40 -0.41 26.42
N ALA A 71 -3.79 0.86 26.38
CA ALA A 71 -4.17 1.55 25.15
C ALA A 71 -3.01 1.60 24.14
N GLN A 72 -1.78 1.82 24.61
CA GLN A 72 -0.59 1.77 23.79
C GLN A 72 -0.37 0.37 23.20
N GLN A 73 -0.46 -0.67 24.03
CA GLN A 73 -0.31 -2.06 23.61
C GLN A 73 -1.36 -2.47 22.57
N ASP A 74 -2.62 -2.07 22.76
CA ASP A 74 -3.71 -2.35 21.82
C ASP A 74 -3.51 -1.58 20.51
N THR A 75 -3.04 -0.34 20.57
CA THR A 75 -2.71 0.46 19.38
C THR A 75 -1.56 -0.16 18.59
N ASP A 76 -0.50 -0.63 19.25
CA ASP A 76 0.62 -1.31 18.60
C ASP A 76 0.20 -2.62 17.93
N LYS A 77 -0.69 -3.39 18.57
CA LYS A 77 -1.25 -4.61 17.97
C LYS A 77 -2.07 -4.28 16.72
N ASN A 78 -2.96 -3.30 16.82
CA ASN A 78 -3.80 -2.88 15.70
C ASN A 78 -2.97 -2.33 14.54
N MET A 79 -1.93 -1.53 14.84
CA MET A 79 -0.99 -1.05 13.82
C MET A 79 -0.26 -2.21 13.14
N LYS A 80 0.24 -3.20 13.89
CA LYS A 80 0.89 -4.38 13.29
C LYS A 80 -0.02 -5.14 12.35
N VAL A 81 -1.29 -5.32 12.72
CA VAL A 81 -2.29 -5.97 11.85
C VAL A 81 -2.54 -5.14 10.60
N ALA A 82 -2.73 -3.83 10.73
CA ALA A 82 -2.94 -2.94 9.59
C ALA A 82 -1.74 -2.91 8.64
N PHE A 83 -0.51 -2.82 9.17
CA PHE A 83 0.71 -2.88 8.37
C PHE A 83 0.85 -4.21 7.64
N LYS A 84 0.51 -5.33 8.27
CA LYS A 84 0.52 -6.64 7.62
C LYS A 84 -0.48 -6.68 6.46
N ALA A 85 -1.73 -6.25 6.69
CA ALA A 85 -2.75 -6.20 5.64
C ALA A 85 -2.31 -5.32 4.46
N LEU A 86 -1.75 -4.14 4.74
CA LEU A 86 -1.23 -3.24 3.71
C LEU A 86 -0.06 -3.86 2.92
N THR A 87 0.82 -4.60 3.59
CA THR A 87 1.92 -5.32 2.94
C THR A 87 1.39 -6.41 2.01
N ASP A 88 0.39 -7.18 2.47
CA ASP A 88 -0.24 -8.23 1.67
C ASP A 88 -0.96 -7.65 0.44
N GLU A 89 -1.66 -6.51 0.59
CA GLU A 89 -2.28 -5.77 -0.52
C GLU A 89 -1.25 -5.25 -1.53
N ILE A 90 -0.16 -4.64 -1.06
CA ILE A 90 0.92 -4.16 -1.94
C ILE A 90 1.56 -5.33 -2.69
N GLN A 91 1.77 -6.47 -2.04
CA GLN A 91 2.32 -7.66 -2.67
C GLN A 91 1.37 -8.21 -3.75
N SER A 92 0.07 -8.23 -3.48
CA SER A 92 -0.96 -8.62 -4.45
C SER A 92 -0.99 -7.67 -5.65
N ALA A 93 -0.95 -6.36 -5.41
CA ALA A 93 -0.90 -5.34 -6.46
C ALA A 93 0.35 -5.48 -7.35
N ARG A 94 1.53 -5.75 -6.77
CA ARG A 94 2.75 -6.04 -7.53
C ARG A 94 2.59 -7.25 -8.43
N SER A 95 2.04 -8.34 -7.90
CA SER A 95 1.77 -9.56 -8.69
C SER A 95 0.82 -9.28 -9.87
N GLN A 96 -0.22 -8.47 -9.67
CA GLN A 96 -1.12 -8.05 -10.74
C GLN A 96 -0.41 -7.20 -11.80
N VAL A 97 0.44 -6.25 -11.39
CA VAL A 97 1.24 -5.44 -12.32
C VAL A 97 2.20 -6.30 -13.12
N ASP A 98 2.89 -7.26 -12.48
CA ASP A 98 3.78 -8.19 -13.17
C ASP A 98 3.06 -9.08 -14.18
N GLN A 99 1.84 -9.54 -13.86
CA GLN A 99 0.99 -10.26 -14.80
C GLN A 99 0.60 -9.39 -16.00
N GLN A 100 0.19 -8.15 -15.76
CA GLN A 100 -0.14 -7.21 -16.84
C GLN A 100 1.07 -6.90 -17.73
N ALA A 101 2.25 -6.74 -17.15
CA ALA A 101 3.50 -6.54 -17.89
C ALA A 101 3.80 -7.70 -18.84
N LYS A 102 3.66 -8.95 -18.36
CA LYS A 102 3.82 -10.16 -19.21
C LYS A 102 2.80 -10.23 -20.35
N ILE A 103 1.54 -9.86 -20.07
CA ILE A 103 0.51 -9.81 -21.11
C ILE A 103 0.86 -8.76 -22.17
N LEU A 104 1.32 -7.58 -21.72
CA LEU A 104 1.69 -6.49 -22.62
C LEU A 104 2.92 -6.85 -23.47
N GLU A 105 3.92 -7.49 -22.87
CA GLU A 105 5.09 -8.04 -23.58
C GLU A 105 4.65 -9.04 -24.67
N GLY A 106 3.73 -9.95 -24.35
CA GLY A 106 3.13 -10.85 -25.34
C GLY A 106 2.44 -10.11 -26.50
N ARG A 107 1.70 -9.05 -26.21
CA ARG A 107 1.04 -8.21 -27.24
C ARG A 107 2.04 -7.44 -28.09
N VAL A 108 3.10 -6.89 -27.50
CA VAL A 108 4.18 -6.21 -28.24
C VAL A 108 4.88 -7.18 -29.19
N ASN A 109 5.14 -8.41 -28.75
CA ASN A 109 5.72 -9.45 -29.61
C ASN A 109 4.80 -9.79 -30.79
N GLN A 110 3.48 -9.86 -30.57
CA GLN A 110 2.50 -10.05 -31.65
C GLN A 110 2.48 -8.88 -32.65
N ILE A 111 2.49 -7.64 -32.17
CA ILE A 111 2.53 -6.46 -33.04
C ILE A 111 3.83 -6.44 -33.85
N ASN A 112 4.97 -6.75 -33.23
CA ASN A 112 6.26 -6.83 -33.91
C ASN A 112 6.25 -7.92 -35.00
N ALA A 113 5.63 -9.07 -34.73
CA ALA A 113 5.42 -10.12 -35.73
C ALA A 113 4.58 -9.62 -36.92
N LEU A 114 3.47 -8.91 -36.67
CA LEU A 114 2.62 -8.35 -37.74
C LEU A 114 3.35 -7.29 -38.58
N VAL A 115 4.13 -6.40 -37.95
CA VAL A 115 4.94 -5.41 -38.66
C VAL A 115 6.02 -6.08 -39.51
N GLN A 116 6.66 -7.13 -39.00
CA GLN A 116 7.63 -7.89 -39.80
C GLN A 116 6.97 -8.66 -40.95
N LEU A 117 5.75 -9.17 -40.78
CA LEU A 117 4.98 -9.79 -41.87
C LEU A 117 4.73 -8.78 -43.00
N GLN A 118 4.36 -7.53 -42.72
CA GLN A 118 4.27 -6.50 -43.76
C GLN A 118 5.58 -6.33 -44.55
N GLY A 119 6.72 -6.44 -43.86
CA GLY A 119 8.04 -6.45 -44.50
C GLY A 119 8.29 -7.68 -45.40
N VAL A 120 7.69 -8.83 -45.10
CA VAL A 120 7.74 -10.04 -45.94
C VAL A 120 6.94 -9.81 -47.22
N TYR A 121 5.71 -9.31 -47.12
CA TYR A 121 4.87 -8.96 -48.27
C TYR A 121 5.57 -8.01 -49.23
N GLY A 122 6.08 -6.88 -48.73
CA GLY A 122 6.74 -5.91 -49.60
C GLY A 122 7.99 -6.46 -50.29
N SER A 123 8.63 -7.50 -49.74
CA SER A 123 9.78 -8.15 -50.40
C SER A 123 9.30 -9.11 -51.50
N ILE A 124 8.19 -9.82 -51.27
CA ILE A 124 7.58 -10.69 -52.29
C ILE A 124 7.01 -9.86 -53.46
N GLU A 125 6.37 -8.72 -53.18
CA GLU A 125 5.90 -7.79 -54.22
C GLU A 125 7.06 -7.26 -55.08
N ARG A 126 8.20 -6.90 -54.46
CA ARG A 126 9.40 -6.49 -55.20
C ARG A 126 10.00 -7.63 -56.02
N ALA A 127 10.02 -8.85 -55.49
CA ALA A 127 10.45 -10.02 -56.24
C ALA A 127 9.55 -10.29 -57.46
N GLN A 128 8.22 -10.17 -57.28
CA GLN A 128 7.25 -10.31 -58.35
C GLN A 128 7.42 -9.21 -59.41
N ALA A 129 7.64 -7.96 -58.99
CA ALA A 129 7.88 -6.84 -59.90
C ALA A 129 9.18 -7.04 -60.70
N ALA A 130 10.27 -7.48 -60.07
CA ALA A 130 11.54 -7.77 -60.73
C ALA A 130 11.38 -8.84 -61.83
N ILE A 131 10.60 -9.90 -61.56
CA ILE A 131 10.32 -10.96 -62.56
C ILE A 131 9.39 -10.47 -63.66
N LEU A 132 8.27 -9.82 -63.31
CA LEU A 132 7.21 -9.48 -64.27
C LEU A 132 7.53 -8.25 -65.13
N ARG A 133 8.27 -7.28 -64.61
CA ARG A 133 8.56 -6.01 -65.31
C ARG A 133 9.94 -5.97 -65.92
N GLU A 134 10.93 -6.54 -65.24
CA GLU A 134 12.34 -6.37 -65.59
C GLU A 134 12.99 -7.67 -66.08
N GLY A 135 12.35 -8.83 -65.87
CA GLY A 135 12.93 -10.14 -66.17
C GLY A 135 14.17 -10.45 -65.32
N ASP A 136 14.35 -9.72 -64.21
CA ASP A 136 15.51 -9.82 -63.33
C ASP A 136 15.28 -10.86 -62.23
N TYR A 137 15.64 -12.10 -62.53
CA TYR A 137 15.55 -13.22 -61.61
C TYR A 137 16.56 -13.16 -60.46
N THR A 138 17.65 -12.40 -60.62
CA THR A 138 18.68 -12.25 -59.59
C THR A 138 18.17 -11.34 -58.48
N THR A 139 17.65 -10.17 -58.83
CA THR A 139 17.01 -9.26 -57.87
C THR A 139 15.81 -9.92 -57.19
N ALA A 140 15.05 -10.73 -57.92
CA ALA A 140 13.94 -11.47 -57.35
C ALA A 140 14.38 -12.54 -56.34
N ALA A 141 15.47 -13.26 -56.62
CA ALA A 141 16.04 -14.24 -55.68
C ALA A 141 16.50 -13.56 -54.38
N ASP A 142 17.14 -12.39 -54.47
CA ASP A 142 17.59 -11.62 -53.31
C ASP A 142 16.42 -11.12 -52.46
N GLU A 143 15.32 -10.66 -53.09
CA GLU A 143 14.13 -10.23 -52.37
C GLU A 143 13.37 -11.39 -51.71
N VAL A 144 13.33 -12.57 -52.36
CA VAL A 144 12.77 -13.80 -51.76
C VAL A 144 13.61 -14.27 -50.57
N GLU A 145 14.94 -14.18 -50.66
CA GLU A 145 15.85 -14.51 -49.56
C GLU A 145 15.66 -13.55 -48.37
N LYS A 146 15.48 -12.25 -48.63
CA LYS A 146 15.12 -11.25 -47.60
C LYS A 146 13.77 -11.58 -46.95
N ALA A 147 12.77 -11.98 -47.73
CA ALA A 147 11.47 -12.41 -47.23
C ALA A 147 11.59 -13.65 -46.31
N ARG A 148 12.39 -14.65 -46.74
CA ARG A 148 12.67 -15.87 -45.97
C ARG A 148 13.32 -15.56 -44.63
N ASN A 149 14.35 -14.71 -44.63
CA ASN A 149 15.09 -14.36 -43.42
C ASN A 149 14.24 -13.55 -42.43
N ARG A 150 13.28 -12.75 -42.93
CA ARG A 150 12.29 -12.06 -42.07
C ARG A 150 11.29 -13.05 -41.47
N LEU A 151 10.76 -14.00 -42.25
CA LEU A 151 9.88 -15.04 -41.72
C LEU A 151 10.56 -15.92 -40.68
N ALA A 152 11.84 -16.24 -40.86
CA ALA A 152 12.62 -16.97 -39.86
C ALA A 152 12.62 -16.24 -38.50
N LYS A 153 12.87 -14.92 -38.48
CA LYS A 153 12.81 -14.11 -37.26
C LYS A 153 11.41 -14.08 -36.64
N ILE A 154 10.36 -14.02 -37.45
CA ILE A 154 8.97 -14.09 -36.97
C ILE A 154 8.67 -15.46 -36.36
N SER A 155 9.21 -16.54 -36.93
CA SER A 155 9.04 -17.91 -36.43
C SER A 155 9.72 -18.14 -35.07
N GLU A 156 10.75 -17.36 -34.74
CA GLU A 156 11.41 -17.39 -33.42
C GLU A 156 10.57 -16.71 -32.34
N MET A 157 9.76 -15.72 -32.72
CA MET A 157 8.89 -14.96 -31.82
C MET A 157 7.48 -15.56 -31.66
N THR A 158 7.15 -16.61 -32.43
CA THR A 158 5.83 -17.24 -32.46
C THR A 158 5.90 -18.67 -31.94
N THR A 159 4.78 -19.18 -31.42
CA THR A 159 4.69 -20.52 -30.80
C THR A 159 3.49 -21.29 -31.32
N GLY A 160 3.55 -22.62 -31.24
CA GLY A 160 2.44 -23.50 -31.64
C GLY A 160 2.18 -23.50 -33.14
N ASP A 161 0.90 -23.58 -33.54
CA ASP A 161 0.47 -23.75 -34.93
C ASP A 161 0.94 -22.62 -35.85
N GLN A 162 1.03 -21.38 -35.33
CA GLN A 162 1.54 -20.23 -36.07
C GLN A 162 3.01 -20.43 -36.47
N LYS A 163 3.83 -21.00 -35.58
CA LYS A 163 5.24 -21.30 -35.90
C LYS A 163 5.34 -22.35 -37.00
N ALA A 164 4.52 -23.40 -36.94
CA ALA A 164 4.52 -24.47 -37.94
C ALA A 164 4.11 -23.94 -39.33
N ASN A 165 3.12 -23.04 -39.39
CA ASN A 165 2.69 -22.40 -40.62
C ASN A 165 3.77 -21.47 -41.20
N LEU A 166 4.40 -20.64 -40.37
CA LEU A 166 5.51 -19.78 -40.79
C LEU A 166 6.72 -20.59 -41.29
N GLN A 167 7.01 -21.74 -40.69
CA GLN A 167 8.07 -22.64 -41.14
C GLN A 167 7.76 -23.28 -42.51
N LYS A 168 6.50 -23.66 -42.75
CA LYS A 168 6.07 -24.14 -44.08
C LYS A 168 6.21 -23.05 -45.14
N LEU A 169 5.81 -21.82 -44.81
CA LEU A 169 5.95 -20.68 -45.70
C LEU A 169 7.42 -20.36 -45.99
N GLN A 170 8.28 -20.44 -44.97
CA GLN A 170 9.73 -20.31 -45.12
C GLN A 170 10.30 -21.37 -46.08
N GLN A 171 9.83 -22.62 -45.98
CA GLN A 171 10.24 -23.70 -46.89
C GLN A 171 9.77 -23.46 -48.32
N SER A 172 8.54 -22.99 -48.53
CA SER A 172 8.06 -22.62 -49.87
C SER A 172 8.88 -21.48 -50.50
N LEU A 173 9.31 -20.49 -49.71
CA LEU A 173 10.21 -19.43 -50.21
C LEU A 173 11.61 -19.96 -50.51
N GLN A 174 12.11 -20.93 -49.74
CA GLN A 174 13.38 -21.60 -50.04
C GLN A 174 13.32 -22.31 -51.40
N GLU A 175 12.25 -23.05 -51.65
CA GLU A 175 12.02 -23.74 -52.92
C GLU A 175 11.90 -22.75 -54.08
N LEU A 176 11.23 -21.61 -53.86
CA LEU A 176 11.15 -20.53 -54.83
C LEU A 176 12.52 -19.91 -55.13
N ALA A 177 13.35 -19.63 -54.12
CA ALA A 177 14.69 -19.08 -54.31
C ALA A 177 15.57 -20.02 -55.15
N VAL A 178 15.45 -21.34 -54.94
CA VAL A 178 16.16 -22.35 -55.74
C VAL A 178 15.64 -22.38 -57.19
N GLN A 179 14.33 -22.22 -57.40
CA GLN A 179 13.75 -22.13 -58.74
C GLN A 179 14.13 -20.83 -59.47
N LEU A 180 14.34 -19.73 -58.75
CA LEU A 180 14.78 -18.46 -59.34
C LEU A 180 16.24 -18.49 -59.82
N GLN A 181 17.07 -19.39 -59.27
CA GLN A 181 18.42 -19.63 -59.79
C GLN A 181 18.42 -20.42 -61.11
N ASN A 182 17.35 -21.16 -61.41
CA ASN A 182 17.15 -21.91 -62.65
C ASN A 182 15.71 -21.73 -63.18
N PRO A 183 15.39 -20.56 -63.77
CA PRO A 183 14.01 -20.14 -64.00
C PRO A 183 13.28 -21.05 -65.00
N THR A 184 12.25 -21.74 -64.52
CA THR A 184 11.22 -22.40 -65.33
C THR A 184 10.00 -21.48 -65.52
N PRO A 185 9.17 -21.67 -66.57
CA PRO A 185 7.96 -20.86 -66.81
C PRO A 185 6.92 -20.89 -65.67
N SER A 186 7.07 -21.79 -64.68
CA SER A 186 6.18 -21.96 -63.53
C SER A 186 6.44 -21.01 -62.36
N VAL A 187 7.58 -20.32 -62.34
CA VAL A 187 8.02 -19.46 -61.20
C VAL A 187 6.96 -18.41 -60.84
N THR A 188 6.31 -17.80 -61.83
CA THR A 188 5.28 -16.77 -61.63
C THR A 188 4.02 -17.31 -60.95
N LYS A 189 3.68 -18.58 -61.18
CA LYS A 189 2.54 -19.24 -60.55
C LYS A 189 2.81 -19.55 -59.08
N VAL A 190 4.03 -19.99 -58.77
CA VAL A 190 4.47 -20.26 -57.39
C VAL A 190 4.48 -18.98 -56.55
N LEU A 191 4.90 -17.84 -57.12
CA LEU A 191 4.84 -16.53 -56.45
C LEU A 191 3.41 -16.09 -56.13
N GLY A 192 2.46 -16.31 -57.04
CA GLY A 192 1.04 -16.04 -56.81
C GLY A 192 0.48 -16.89 -55.65
N GLU A 193 0.74 -18.20 -55.69
CA GLU A 193 0.28 -19.13 -54.64
C GLU A 193 0.88 -18.82 -53.26
N ILE A 194 2.11 -18.28 -53.20
CA ILE A 194 2.72 -17.84 -51.94
C ILE A 194 2.06 -16.55 -51.42
N MET A 195 1.74 -15.59 -52.28
CA MET A 195 1.04 -14.36 -51.87
C MET A 195 -0.39 -14.64 -51.38
N ASP A 196 -1.10 -15.55 -52.05
CA ASP A 196 -2.45 -15.96 -51.63
C ASP A 196 -2.43 -16.61 -50.23
N LYS A 197 -1.48 -17.52 -49.97
CA LYS A 197 -1.30 -18.15 -48.65
C LYS A 197 -0.93 -17.17 -47.55
N LEU A 198 -0.07 -16.21 -47.86
CA LEU A 198 0.25 -15.10 -46.95
C LEU A 198 -1.02 -14.29 -46.63
N GLY A 199 -1.81 -13.96 -47.65
CA GLY A 199 -3.09 -13.23 -47.56
C GLY A 199 -4.09 -13.87 -46.59
N ASP A 200 -4.24 -15.18 -46.68
CA ASP A 200 -5.15 -15.94 -45.82
C ASP A 200 -4.66 -16.02 -44.36
N GLU A 201 -3.35 -16.10 -44.12
CA GLU A 201 -2.78 -16.13 -42.76
C GLU A 201 -2.86 -14.78 -42.03
N ASN A 202 -2.90 -13.66 -42.76
CA ASN A 202 -3.11 -12.31 -42.21
C ASN A 202 -4.58 -12.00 -41.87
N ASN A 203 -5.54 -12.76 -42.42
CA ASN A 203 -6.98 -12.60 -42.16
C ASN A 203 -7.53 -13.61 -41.15
N ALA A 204 -6.70 -14.51 -40.62
CA ALA A 204 -7.12 -15.42 -39.56
C ALA A 204 -7.50 -14.60 -38.32
N PRO A 205 -8.75 -14.70 -37.82
CA PRO A 205 -9.12 -14.01 -36.60
C PRO A 205 -8.19 -14.46 -35.48
N PRO A 206 -7.76 -13.54 -34.59
CA PRO A 206 -6.88 -13.90 -33.49
C PRO A 206 -7.51 -15.07 -32.74
N ALA A 207 -6.72 -16.14 -32.54
CA ALA A 207 -7.13 -17.27 -31.73
C ALA A 207 -7.72 -16.69 -30.43
N LYS A 208 -8.98 -17.03 -30.13
CA LYS A 208 -9.67 -16.59 -28.92
C LYS A 208 -8.80 -17.00 -27.73
N SER A 209 -8.01 -16.06 -27.24
CA SER A 209 -7.32 -16.21 -25.97
C SER A 209 -8.43 -16.38 -24.95
N LYS A 210 -8.60 -17.59 -24.42
CA LYS A 210 -9.46 -17.81 -23.27
C LYS A 210 -8.93 -16.90 -22.18
N THR A 211 -9.66 -15.83 -21.91
CA THR A 211 -9.49 -15.04 -20.69
C THR A 211 -9.56 -16.03 -19.53
N PRO A 212 -8.52 -16.13 -18.67
CA PRO A 212 -8.69 -16.87 -17.44
C PRO A 212 -9.84 -16.19 -16.69
N ALA A 213 -10.84 -16.98 -16.28
CA ALA A 213 -11.96 -16.49 -15.51
C ALA A 213 -11.44 -15.72 -14.29
N SER A 214 -11.92 -14.48 -14.10
CA SER A 214 -11.73 -13.77 -12.84
C SER A 214 -12.20 -14.67 -11.69
N PRO A 215 -11.39 -14.87 -10.64
CA PRO A 215 -11.86 -15.56 -9.45
C PRO A 215 -12.78 -14.62 -8.68
N GLY A 216 -14.04 -15.03 -8.54
CA GLY A 216 -14.94 -14.60 -7.46
C GLY A 216 -15.38 -13.14 -7.46
N THR A 217 -16.53 -12.85 -8.05
CA THR A 217 -17.42 -11.83 -7.48
C THR A 217 -18.56 -12.60 -6.83
N GLU A 218 -18.48 -12.75 -5.51
CA GLU A 218 -19.63 -13.15 -4.72
C GLU A 218 -20.78 -12.19 -5.01
N GLU A 219 -21.88 -12.79 -5.45
CA GLU A 219 -23.17 -12.21 -5.66
C GLU A 219 -23.67 -11.61 -4.35
N ASN A 220 -23.62 -10.28 -4.21
CA ASN A 220 -24.26 -9.59 -3.10
C ASN A 220 -25.69 -9.21 -3.54
N PRO A 221 -26.75 -9.68 -2.86
CA PRO A 221 -28.11 -9.50 -3.30
C PRO A 221 -28.55 -8.02 -3.23
N LYS A 222 -29.32 -7.65 -4.25
CA LYS A 222 -30.01 -6.38 -4.46
C LYS A 222 -30.79 -5.95 -3.19
N PRO A 223 -30.63 -4.72 -2.67
CA PRO A 223 -31.50 -4.24 -1.61
C PRO A 223 -32.88 -3.89 -2.19
N ASP A 224 -33.91 -4.48 -1.59
CA ASP A 224 -35.33 -4.26 -1.86
C ASP A 224 -35.71 -2.82 -1.52
N ALA A 225 -35.96 -2.00 -2.54
CA ALA A 225 -36.46 -0.64 -2.41
C ALA A 225 -37.99 -0.65 -2.39
N SER A 226 -38.56 -1.13 -1.28
CA SER A 226 -39.98 -1.00 -0.96
C SER A 226 -40.16 -0.33 0.40
N GLN A 227 -39.80 0.95 0.52
CA GLN A 227 -40.38 1.84 1.52
C GLN A 227 -40.72 3.20 0.90
N LYS A 228 -42.01 3.35 0.65
CA LYS A 228 -42.72 4.58 0.30
C LYS A 228 -42.73 5.54 1.49
N PRO A 229 -42.49 6.85 1.30
CA PRO A 229 -43.03 7.87 2.18
C PRO A 229 -43.94 8.82 1.39
N GLU A 230 -45.25 8.71 1.62
CA GLU A 230 -46.25 9.78 1.48
C GLU A 230 -47.11 9.66 2.74
N LYS A 231 -47.50 10.70 3.47
CA LYS A 231 -47.45 12.15 3.27
C LYS A 231 -47.68 12.81 4.64
N SER A 232 -47.44 14.11 4.66
CA SER A 232 -48.00 15.19 5.52
C SER A 232 -49.02 14.82 6.59
#